data_AF-A0A2G2P0T7-F1
#
_entry.id   AF-A0A2G2P0T7-F1
#
_cell.length_a   1.000
_cell.length_b   1.000
_cell.length_c   1.000
_cell.angle_alpha   90.00
_cell.angle_beta   90.00
_cell.angle_gamma   90.00
#
_symmetry.space_group_name_H-M   'P 1'
#
loop_
_entity.id
_entity.type
_entity.pdbx_description
1 polymer ?
#
loop_
_entity_poly.entity_id
_entity_poly.type
_entity_poly.pdbx_seq_one_letter_code
_entity_poly.pdbx_strand_id
1 'polypeptide(L)'
;MPKYTVNLLLFWCCLLSISVNASPKISVSYDLDANQFVKIKVKNETRRTLGCYVAINGIKKKFKLTALASSRWFSATDKRFNYTDFSVFCDYIEYVK
;
A
#
# COMPACT_ATOMS: atom_id res chain seq x y z
N MET A 1 4.13 -25.00 46.79
CA MET A 1 3.40 -23.80 46.33
C MET A 1 4.01 -23.24 45.03
N PRO A 2 3.66 -23.76 43.81
CA PRO A 2 4.09 -23.13 42.55
C PRO A 2 2.95 -22.85 41.53
N LYS A 3 1.68 -23.13 41.86
CA LYS A 3 0.58 -23.10 40.87
C LYS A 3 0.20 -21.68 40.41
N TYR A 4 0.29 -20.68 41.29
CA TYR A 4 -0.11 -19.31 40.97
C TYR A 4 0.93 -18.55 40.14
N THR A 5 2.22 -18.84 40.34
CA THR A 5 3.32 -18.21 39.59
C THR A 5 3.33 -18.65 38.13
N VAL A 6 3.04 -19.92 37.84
CA VAL A 6 2.93 -20.43 36.46
C VAL A 6 1.75 -19.77 35.71
N ASN A 7 0.62 -19.58 36.38
CA ASN A 7 -0.56 -18.94 35.79
C ASN A 7 -0.33 -17.44 35.52
N LEU A 8 0.38 -16.75 36.40
CA LEU A 8 0.76 -15.35 36.22
C LEU A 8 1.75 -15.17 35.03
N LEU A 9 2.68 -16.12 34.87
CA LEU A 9 3.66 -16.13 33.77
C LEU A 9 3.01 -16.41 32.40
N LEU A 10 2.05 -17.34 32.36
CA LEU A 10 1.26 -17.62 31.15
C LEU A 10 0.40 -16.42 30.72
N PHE A 11 -0.19 -15.72 31.69
CA PHE A 11 -0.98 -14.51 31.42
C PHE A 11 -0.10 -13.37 30.87
N TRP A 12 1.11 -13.20 31.41
CA TRP A 12 2.09 -12.23 30.90
C TRP A 12 2.55 -12.57 29.48
N CYS A 13 2.78 -13.84 29.16
CA CYS A 13 3.24 -14.27 27.84
C CYS A 13 2.19 -13.99 26.74
N CYS A 14 0.90 -14.11 27.04
CA CYS A 14 -0.18 -13.79 26.09
C CYS A 14 -0.23 -12.29 25.73
N LEU A 15 0.14 -11.40 26.65
CA LEU A 15 0.10 -9.94 26.42
C LEU A 15 1.20 -9.44 25.46
N LEU A 16 2.23 -10.24 25.18
CA LEU A 16 3.36 -9.86 24.32
C LEU A 16 3.16 -10.21 22.84
N SER A 17 2.03 -10.82 22.47
CA SER A 17 1.77 -11.27 21.10
C SER A 17 1.13 -10.17 20.24
N ILE A 18 1.80 -9.03 20.06
CA ILE A 18 1.37 -8.02 19.09
C ILE A 18 2.08 -8.25 17.75
N SER A 19 1.31 -8.61 16.72
CA SER A 19 1.81 -8.67 15.34
C SER A 19 1.74 -7.28 14.72
N VAL A 20 2.88 -6.68 14.38
CA VAL A 20 2.93 -5.40 13.65
C VAL A 20 3.07 -5.69 12.16
N ASN A 21 2.02 -5.42 11.39
CA ASN A 21 2.09 -5.40 9.93
C ASN A 21 2.37 -3.95 9.48
N ALA A 22 3.47 -3.76 8.76
CA ALA A 22 3.85 -2.45 8.24
C ALA A 22 3.55 -2.37 6.74
N SER A 23 2.83 -1.33 6.33
CA SER A 23 2.62 -1.03 4.91
C SER A 23 3.95 -0.69 4.23
N PRO A 24 4.14 -1.09 2.96
CA PRO A 24 5.37 -0.77 2.24
C PRO A 24 5.50 0.74 1.99
N LYS A 25 6.75 1.22 2.03
CA LYS A 25 7.04 2.63 1.74
C LYS A 25 6.90 2.93 0.24
N ILE A 26 5.97 3.81 -0.09
CA ILE A 26 5.72 4.29 -1.45
C ILE A 26 5.64 5.81 -1.49
N SER A 27 5.93 6.39 -2.65
CA SER A 27 5.68 7.81 -2.95
C SER A 27 4.80 7.95 -4.19
N VAL A 28 3.93 8.95 -4.18
CA VAL A 28 2.99 9.24 -5.28
C VAL A 28 3.31 10.61 -5.84
N SER A 29 3.50 10.69 -7.16
CA SER A 29 3.69 11.94 -7.89
C SER A 29 2.46 12.22 -8.76
N TYR A 30 2.12 13.50 -8.89
CA TYR A 30 0.97 13.99 -9.64
C TYR A 30 1.45 14.94 -10.73
N ASP A 31 0.78 14.91 -11.88
CA ASP A 31 1.05 15.79 -13.00
C ASP A 31 -0.20 15.87 -13.91
N LEU A 32 -0.18 16.72 -14.92
CA LEU A 32 -1.20 16.79 -15.97
C LEU A 32 -0.67 16.14 -17.25
N ASP A 33 -1.52 15.45 -18.00
CA ASP A 33 -1.20 15.05 -19.36
C ASP A 33 -1.41 16.18 -20.37
N ALA A 34 -1.11 15.92 -21.65
CA ALA A 34 -1.25 16.90 -22.73
C ALA A 34 -2.70 17.40 -22.91
N ASN A 35 -3.69 16.62 -22.47
CA ASN A 35 -5.11 16.96 -22.55
C ASN A 35 -5.64 17.58 -21.25
N GLN A 36 -4.76 17.88 -20.29
CA GLN A 36 -5.07 18.37 -18.95
C GLN A 36 -5.87 17.39 -18.08
N PHE A 37 -5.74 16.08 -18.31
CA PHE A 37 -6.21 15.10 -17.33
C PHE A 37 -5.15 14.92 -16.24
N VAL A 38 -5.59 14.81 -14.99
CA VAL A 38 -4.70 14.47 -13.88
C VAL A 38 -4.18 13.06 -14.07
N LYS A 39 -2.87 12.88 -13.93
CA LYS A 39 -2.21 11.58 -13.97
C LYS A 39 -1.35 11.40 -12.72
N ILE A 40 -1.24 10.15 -12.27
CA ILE A 40 -0.41 9.78 -11.12
C ILE A 40 0.64 8.75 -11.47
N LYS A 41 1.74 8.77 -10.74
CA LYS A 41 2.82 7.78 -10.80
C LYS A 41 3.18 7.34 -9.39
N VAL A 42 3.29 6.03 -9.20
CA VAL A 42 3.62 5.44 -7.90
C VAL A 42 5.06 4.93 -7.95
N LYS A 43 5.88 5.33 -6.99
CA LYS A 43 7.25 4.85 -6.82
C LYS A 43 7.32 3.93 -5.61
N ASN A 44 7.92 2.77 -5.82
CA ASN A 44 8.27 1.85 -4.76
C ASN A 44 9.63 2.27 -4.19
N GLU A 45 9.67 2.61 -2.90
CA GLU A 45 10.91 2.97 -2.21
C GLU A 45 11.52 1.78 -1.45
N THR A 46 10.88 0.62 -1.53
CA THR A 46 11.36 -0.61 -0.90
C THR A 46 12.21 -1.42 -1.87
N ARG A 47 13.01 -2.32 -1.30
CA ARG A 47 13.82 -3.30 -2.05
C ARG A 47 13.04 -4.57 -2.43
N ARG A 48 11.74 -4.61 -2.15
CA ARG A 48 10.86 -5.75 -2.47
C ARG A 48 9.90 -5.38 -3.58
N THR A 49 9.44 -6.38 -4.32
CA THR A 49 8.39 -6.16 -5.32
C THR A 49 7.03 -6.12 -4.64
N LEU A 50 6.22 -5.14 -5.00
CA LEU A 50 4.89 -4.92 -4.43
C LEU A 50 3.80 -5.29 -5.44
N GLY A 51 2.67 -5.74 -4.92
CA GLY A 51 1.40 -5.76 -5.65
C GLY A 51 0.63 -4.50 -5.32
N CYS A 52 0.31 -3.70 -6.34
CA CYS A 52 -0.33 -2.41 -6.16
C CYS A 52 -1.63 -2.34 -6.97
N TYR A 53 -2.52 -1.44 -6.55
CA TYR A 53 -3.57 -0.93 -7.41
C TYR A 53 -3.71 0.57 -7.28
N VAL A 54 -4.13 1.18 -8.38
CA VAL A 54 -4.62 2.56 -8.43
C VAL A 54 -6.11 2.47 -8.69
N ALA A 55 -6.91 3.03 -7.80
CA ALA A 55 -8.35 3.19 -7.98
C ALA A 55 -8.65 4.62 -8.43
N ILE A 56 -9.40 4.74 -9.51
CA ILE A 56 -9.99 5.99 -9.98
C ILE A 56 -11.37 5.69 -10.56
N ASN A 57 -12.36 6.52 -10.26
CA ASN A 57 -13.73 6.35 -10.75
C ASN A 57 -14.31 4.95 -10.43
N GLY A 58 -14.04 4.43 -9.23
CA GLY A 58 -14.46 3.09 -8.82
C GLY A 58 -13.73 1.91 -9.50
N ILE A 59 -12.88 2.16 -10.50
CA ILE A 59 -12.14 1.13 -11.23
C ILE A 59 -10.75 0.95 -10.64
N LYS A 60 -10.41 -0.28 -10.23
CA LYS A 60 -9.09 -0.64 -9.70
C LYS A 60 -8.18 -1.18 -10.81
N LYS A 61 -7.12 -0.44 -11.14
CA LYS A 61 -6.05 -0.90 -12.04
C LYS A 61 -4.95 -1.56 -11.21
N LYS A 62 -4.92 -2.90 -11.19
CA LYS A 62 -3.89 -3.69 -10.51
C LYS A 62 -2.61 -3.78 -11.34
N PHE A 63 -1.44 -3.78 -10.69
CA PHE A 63 -0.14 -3.94 -11.33
C PHE A 63 0.92 -4.41 -10.34
N LYS A 64 1.99 -5.02 -10.86
CA LYS A 64 3.20 -5.34 -10.11
C LYS A 64 4.17 -4.16 -10.17
N LEU A 65 4.72 -3.75 -9.02
CA LEU A 65 5.65 -2.64 -8.92
C LEU A 65 6.99 -3.15 -8.39
N THR A 66 7.97 -3.27 -9.29
CA THR A 66 9.30 -3.78 -8.98
C THR A 66 10.02 -2.92 -7.93
N ALA A 67 10.98 -3.52 -7.23
CA ALA A 67 11.80 -2.86 -6.22
C ALA A 67 12.44 -1.57 -6.76
N LEU A 68 12.43 -0.50 -5.96
CA LEU A 68 13.03 0.80 -6.27
C LEU A 68 12.57 1.44 -7.61
N ALA A 69 11.50 0.94 -8.22
CA ALA A 69 11.03 1.36 -9.53
C ALA A 69 9.77 2.24 -9.43
N SER A 70 9.48 2.95 -10.52
CA SER A 70 8.25 3.73 -10.67
C SER A 70 7.29 3.04 -11.65
N SER A 71 5.99 3.21 -11.41
CA SER A 71 4.96 2.75 -12.31
C SER A 71 4.93 3.58 -13.60
N ARG A 72 4.19 3.08 -14.59
CA ARG A 72 3.66 3.95 -15.64
C ARG A 72 2.75 5.03 -15.06
N TRP A 73 2.51 6.09 -15.82
CA TRP A 73 1.50 7.07 -15.48
C TRP A 73 0.09 6.48 -15.63
N PHE A 74 -0.76 6.71 -14.64
CA PHE A 74 -2.18 6.40 -14.68
C PHE A 74 -2.95 7.70 -14.81
N SER A 75 -3.47 7.98 -16.01
CA SER A 75 -4.30 9.16 -16.26
C SER A 75 -5.76 8.91 -15.86
N ALA A 76 -6.42 9.97 -15.43
CA ALA A 76 -7.86 10.04 -15.28
C ALA A 76 -8.56 9.87 -16.64
N THR A 77 -9.87 9.61 -16.58
CA THR A 77 -10.70 9.49 -17.78
C THR A 77 -11.52 10.75 -18.04
N ASP A 78 -11.60 11.65 -17.06
CA ASP A 78 -12.38 12.88 -17.09
C ASP A 78 -11.60 14.01 -16.39
N LYS A 79 -11.76 15.25 -16.86
CA LYS A 79 -11.11 16.45 -16.31
C LYS A 79 -11.67 16.88 -14.97
N ARG A 80 -12.85 16.38 -14.60
CA ARG A 80 -13.48 16.62 -13.30
C ARG A 80 -12.71 15.97 -12.16
N PHE A 81 -11.92 14.93 -12.45
CA PHE A 81 -11.08 14.29 -11.46
C PHE A 81 -9.83 15.12 -11.15
N ASN A 82 -9.50 15.17 -9.87
CA ASN A 82 -8.32 15.83 -9.33
C ASN A 82 -7.42 14.81 -8.59
N TYR A 83 -6.33 15.29 -7.96
CA TYR A 83 -5.36 14.44 -7.28
C TYR A 83 -5.94 13.63 -6.10
N THR A 84 -6.99 14.13 -5.43
CA THR A 84 -7.64 13.46 -4.30
C THR A 84 -8.54 12.29 -4.72
N ASP A 85 -8.95 12.25 -5.99
CA ASP A 85 -9.84 11.21 -6.50
C ASP A 85 -9.13 9.89 -6.80
N PHE A 86 -7.80 9.89 -6.70
CA PHE A 86 -6.98 8.70 -6.81
C PHE A 86 -6.77 8.07 -5.44
N SER A 87 -7.07 6.77 -5.34
CA SER A 87 -6.65 5.96 -4.19
C SER A 87 -5.57 4.97 -4.61
N VAL A 88 -4.42 5.02 -3.95
CA VAL A 88 -3.31 4.11 -4.19
C VAL A 88 -3.20 3.15 -3.02
N PHE A 89 -3.09 1.86 -3.32
CA PHE A 89 -2.80 0.83 -2.33
C PHE A 89 -1.69 -0.07 -2.85
N CYS A 90 -0.72 -0.37 -2.00
CA CYS A 90 0.36 -1.29 -2.30
C CYS A 90 0.58 -2.17 -1.08
N ASP A 91 0.81 -3.45 -1.33
CA ASP A 91 1.23 -4.41 -0.31
C ASP A 91 2.35 -5.29 -0.89
N TYR A 92 3.05 -6.00 -0.03
CA TYR A 92 4.00 -7.01 -0.47
C TYR A 92 3.26 -8.09 -1.26
N ILE A 93 3.81 -8.47 -2.41
CA ILE A 93 3.14 -9.38 -3.35
C ILE A 93 2.79 -10.74 -2.74
N GLU A 94 3.50 -11.13 -1.69
CA GLU A 94 3.28 -12.35 -0.89
C GLU A 94 1.90 -12.34 -0.18
N TYR A 95 1.33 -11.16 0.09
CA TYR A 95 0.06 -10.99 0.78
C TYR A 95 -1.09 -10.57 -0.15
N VAL A 96 -0.81 -10.31 -1.43
CA VAL A 96 -1.83 -9.93 -2.43
C VAL A 96 -2.43 -11.22 -3.02
N LYS A 97 -3.53 -11.70 -2.43
CA LYS A 97 -4.40 -12.76 -2.99
C LYS A 97 -5.46 -12.22 -3.94
#